data_AF-A0A838ULX8-F1
#
_entry.id   AF-A0A838ULX8-F1
#
_cell.length_a   1.000
_cell.length_b   1.000
_cell.length_c   1.000
_cell.angle_alpha   90.00
_cell.angle_beta   90.00
_cell.angle_gamma   90.00
#
_symmetry.space_group_name_H-M   'P 1'
#
loop_
_entity.id
_entity.type
_entity.pdbx_description
1 polymer ?
#
loop_
_entity_poly.entity_id
_entity_poly.type
_entity_poly.pdbx_seq_one_letter_code
_entity_poly.pdbx_strand_id
1 'polypeptide(L)'
;MTPWIYWGSGAVALLCLVTMVGMALAAIRRLRELQRTEQLPTLKAEQQARTLARSILAAHEFTQIQRHGYLDIPSTLYPTQRRYRLPLAHGMIEIWEQDHLIEYVCLIPEAPLAAFDEILALRILILADEQAFLARATHFPERPTTQVGQRASGEVRYATEHR
;
A
#
# COMPACT_ATOMS: atom_id res chain seq x y z
N MET A 1 42.71 -47.43 -34.73
CA MET A 1 42.53 -47.12 -33.29
C MET A 1 42.66 -45.60 -33.14
N THR A 2 41.55 -44.90 -32.94
CA THR A 2 41.41 -43.43 -33.08
C THR A 2 41.45 -42.71 -31.73
N PRO A 3 42.48 -41.89 -31.43
CA PRO A 3 42.60 -41.17 -30.15
C PRO A 3 42.20 -39.69 -30.26
N TRP A 4 41.05 -39.35 -30.87
CA TRP A 4 40.68 -37.95 -31.18
C TRP A 4 39.41 -37.42 -30.48
N ILE A 5 38.77 -38.19 -29.61
CA ILE A 5 37.40 -37.86 -29.13
C ILE A 5 37.38 -37.09 -27.79
N TYR A 6 38.47 -37.01 -27.03
CA TYR A 6 38.43 -36.48 -25.66
C TYR A 6 38.55 -34.96 -25.49
N TRP A 7 38.87 -34.19 -26.53
CA TRP A 7 39.07 -32.73 -26.39
C TRP A 7 37.77 -31.90 -26.46
N GLY A 8 36.70 -32.43 -27.05
CA GLY A 8 35.41 -31.71 -27.15
C GLY A 8 34.59 -31.70 -25.86
N SER A 9 34.76 -32.71 -25.01
CA SER A 9 33.89 -32.93 -23.83
C SER A 9 34.08 -31.87 -22.74
N GLY A 10 35.31 -31.39 -22.55
CA GLY A 10 35.63 -30.38 -21.54
C GLY A 10 35.03 -29.01 -21.86
N ALA A 11 35.10 -28.59 -23.13
CA ALA A 11 34.54 -27.31 -23.58
C ALA A 11 33.01 -27.29 -23.50
N VAL A 12 32.35 -28.39 -23.89
CA VAL A 12 30.89 -28.53 -23.80
C VAL A 12 30.44 -28.56 -22.33
N ALA A 13 31.14 -29.29 -21.46
CA ALA A 13 30.83 -29.32 -20.04
C ALA A 13 30.97 -27.94 -19.39
N LEU A 14 32.01 -27.18 -19.74
CA LEU A 14 32.25 -25.84 -19.21
C LEU A 14 31.19 -24.83 -19.70
N LEU A 15 30.78 -24.91 -20.98
CA LEU A 15 29.70 -24.09 -21.52
C LEU A 15 28.37 -24.37 -20.80
N CYS A 16 28.03 -25.64 -20.57
CA CYS A 16 26.84 -26.04 -19.82
C CYS A 16 26.87 -25.55 -18.37
N LEU A 17 28.04 -25.57 -17.72
CA LEU A 17 28.18 -25.11 -16.34
C LEU A 17 27.97 -23.60 -16.25
N VAL A 18 28.53 -22.83 -17.19
CA VAL A 18 28.34 -21.38 -17.26
C VAL A 18 26.87 -21.00 -17.52
N THR A 19 26.17 -21.69 -18.42
CA THR A 19 24.76 -21.40 -18.70
C THR A 19 23.86 -21.77 -17.52
N MET A 20 24.11 -22.90 -16.86
CA MET A 20 23.39 -23.29 -15.63
C MET A 20 23.59 -22.28 -14.50
N VAL A 21 24.81 -21.82 -14.27
CA VAL A 21 25.10 -20.77 -13.27
C VAL A 21 24.44 -19.45 -13.65
N GLY A 22 24.48 -19.06 -14.93
CA GLY A 22 23.82 -17.85 -15.42
C GLY A 22 22.31 -17.89 -15.22
N MET A 23 21.65 -19.00 -15.55
CA MET A 23 20.22 -19.20 -15.32
C MET A 23 19.88 -19.23 -13.83
N ALA A 24 20.68 -19.88 -13.00
CA ALA A 24 20.48 -19.90 -11.56
C ALA A 24 20.58 -18.49 -10.95
N LEU A 25 21.56 -17.69 -11.35
CA LEU A 25 21.70 -16.30 -10.90
C LEU A 25 20.53 -15.43 -11.37
N ALA A 26 20.07 -15.59 -12.60
CA ALA A 26 18.89 -14.89 -13.11
C ALA A 26 17.61 -15.28 -12.34
N ALA A 27 17.44 -16.57 -12.04
CA ALA A 27 16.33 -17.07 -11.22
C ALA A 27 16.40 -16.52 -9.78
N ILE A 28 17.58 -16.50 -9.15
CA ILE A 28 17.78 -15.91 -7.82
C ILE A 28 17.47 -14.41 -7.82
N ARG A 29 17.89 -13.68 -8.86
CA ARG A 29 17.55 -12.25 -8.99
C ARG A 29 16.05 -12.04 -9.09
N ARG A 30 15.37 -12.81 -9.94
CA ARG A 30 13.91 -12.77 -10.10
C ARG A 30 13.17 -13.12 -8.81
N LEU A 31 13.66 -14.12 -8.07
CA LEU A 31 13.09 -14.51 -6.77
C LEU A 31 13.27 -13.40 -5.72
N ARG A 32 14.44 -12.76 -5.65
CA ARG A 32 14.67 -11.63 -4.74
C ARG A 32 13.78 -10.43 -5.06
N GLU A 33 13.50 -10.20 -6.33
CA GLU A 33 12.61 -9.13 -6.77
C GLU A 33 11.17 -9.39 -6.34
N LEU A 34 10.69 -10.63 -6.45
CA LEU A 34 9.38 -11.04 -5.92
C LEU A 34 9.32 -11.01 -4.38
N GLN A 35 10.41 -11.33 -3.68
CA GLN A 35 10.47 -11.21 -2.22
C GLN A 35 10.49 -9.75 -1.74
N ARG A 36 11.05 -8.82 -2.54
CA ARG A 36 11.16 -7.41 -2.17
C ARG A 36 9.78 -6.73 -2.07
N THR A 37 8.81 -7.17 -2.86
CA THR A 37 7.43 -6.63 -2.80
C THR A 37 6.66 -7.05 -1.55
N GLU A 38 7.06 -8.13 -0.87
CA GLU A 38 6.36 -8.63 0.34
C GLU A 38 7.07 -8.29 1.65
N GLN A 39 8.20 -7.57 1.62
CA GLN A 39 8.91 -7.22 2.85
C GLN A 39 8.16 -6.16 3.63
N LEU A 40 7.43 -6.62 4.66
CA LEU A 40 6.86 -5.76 5.68
C LEU A 40 7.96 -4.88 6.32
N PRO A 41 7.66 -3.60 6.61
CA PRO A 41 8.58 -2.71 7.29
C PRO A 41 9.06 -3.30 8.62
N THR A 42 10.36 -3.18 8.91
CA THR A 42 10.87 -3.59 10.22
C THR A 42 10.33 -2.66 11.32
N LEU A 43 10.20 -3.16 12.56
CA LEU A 43 9.80 -2.33 13.71
C LEU A 43 10.68 -1.07 13.88
N LYS A 44 11.95 -1.17 13.52
CA LYS A 44 12.88 -0.03 13.55
C LYS A 44 12.52 1.02 12.49
N ALA A 45 12.17 0.59 11.27
CA ALA A 45 11.73 1.49 10.22
C ALA A 45 10.43 2.20 10.62
N GLU A 46 9.48 1.49 11.20
CA GLU A 46 8.23 2.08 11.72
C GLU A 46 8.48 3.15 12.79
N GLN A 47 9.40 2.89 13.74
CA GLN A 47 9.76 3.86 14.77
C GLN A 47 10.42 5.12 14.17
N GLN A 48 11.28 4.94 13.18
CA GLN A 48 11.94 6.04 12.48
C GLN A 48 10.92 6.88 11.69
N ALA A 49 10.06 6.23 10.92
CA ALA A 49 8.99 6.87 10.16
C ALA A 49 8.04 7.66 11.08
N ARG A 50 7.64 7.08 12.21
CA ARG A 50 6.80 7.77 13.21
C ARG A 50 7.49 9.01 13.79
N THR A 51 8.80 8.92 14.04
CA THR A 51 9.59 10.04 14.55
C THR A 51 9.68 11.16 13.52
N LEU A 52 9.90 10.80 12.26
CA LEU A 52 9.93 11.74 11.14
C LEU A 52 8.57 12.42 10.97
N ALA A 53 7.47 11.66 10.94
CA ALA A 53 6.11 12.20 10.84
C ALA A 53 5.78 13.18 11.95
N ARG A 54 6.22 12.90 13.19
CA ARG A 54 6.04 13.84 14.31
C ARG A 54 6.77 15.17 14.12
N SER A 55 7.87 15.18 13.36
CA SER A 55 8.65 16.39 13.09
C SER A 55 8.12 17.22 11.93
N ILE A 56 7.41 16.58 10.99
CA ILE A 56 6.89 17.23 9.77
C ILE A 56 5.44 17.68 9.94
N LEU A 57 4.61 16.86 10.58
CA LEU A 57 3.18 17.12 10.75
C LEU A 57 2.92 18.12 11.87
N ALA A 58 1.85 18.90 11.72
CA ALA A 58 1.37 19.70 12.83
C ALA A 58 0.89 18.79 13.97
N ALA A 59 0.96 19.28 15.22
CA ALA A 59 0.62 18.47 16.39
C ALA A 59 -0.81 17.91 16.34
N HIS A 60 -1.76 18.66 15.77
CA HIS A 60 -3.15 18.21 15.62
C HIS A 60 -3.29 17.10 14.59
N GLU A 61 -2.56 17.15 13.48
CA GLU A 61 -2.55 16.13 12.42
C GLU A 61 -1.95 14.82 12.92
N PHE A 62 -0.81 14.90 13.61
CA PHE A 62 -0.20 13.72 14.21
C PHE A 62 -1.11 13.09 15.27
N THR A 63 -1.82 13.91 16.04
CA THR A 63 -2.82 13.44 17.02
C THR A 63 -4.03 12.81 16.32
N GLN A 64 -4.48 13.36 15.20
CA GLN A 64 -5.59 12.81 14.40
C GLN A 64 -5.24 11.40 13.94
N ILE A 65 -4.05 11.21 13.38
CA ILE A 65 -3.55 9.91 12.94
C ILE A 65 -3.51 8.91 14.11
N GLN A 66 -2.99 9.32 15.27
CA GLN A 66 -2.91 8.44 16.43
C GLN A 66 -4.26 8.03 17.01
N ARG A 67 -5.27 8.91 16.93
CA ARG A 67 -6.59 8.65 17.51
C ARG A 67 -7.53 7.94 16.54
N HIS A 68 -7.47 8.29 15.27
CA HIS A 68 -8.45 7.88 14.28
C HIS A 68 -7.88 6.92 13.22
N GLY A 69 -6.55 6.78 13.15
CA GLY A 69 -5.90 5.94 12.15
C GLY A 69 -5.91 6.52 10.74
N TYR A 70 -6.20 7.82 10.59
CA TYR A 70 -6.18 8.53 9.31
C TYR A 70 -5.78 10.00 9.47
N LEU A 71 -5.44 10.62 8.34
CA LEU A 71 -5.16 12.05 8.20
C LEU A 71 -6.13 12.66 7.19
N ASP A 72 -6.84 13.71 7.59
CA ASP A 72 -7.59 14.51 6.63
C ASP A 72 -6.68 15.61 6.05
N ILE A 73 -6.73 15.78 4.73
CA ILE A 73 -5.95 16.78 4.00
C ILE A 73 -6.94 17.62 3.16
N PRO A 74 -6.95 18.95 3.29
CA PRO A 74 -7.76 19.79 2.43
C PRO A 74 -7.25 19.72 0.99
N SER A 75 -8.16 19.75 0.02
CA SER A 75 -7.80 19.91 -1.39
C SER A 75 -7.05 21.22 -1.60
N THR A 76 -6.04 21.21 -2.46
CA THR A 76 -5.35 22.41 -2.95
C THR A 76 -6.18 23.14 -4.01
N LEU A 77 -7.00 22.40 -4.78
CA LEU A 77 -7.88 22.93 -5.83
C LEU A 77 -9.20 23.47 -5.26
N TYR A 78 -9.78 22.80 -4.26
CA TYR A 78 -11.07 23.12 -3.64
C TYR A 78 -11.02 23.07 -2.09
N PRO A 79 -10.23 23.93 -1.41
CA PRO A 79 -9.88 23.76 0.01
C PRO A 79 -11.04 23.79 1.01
N THR A 80 -12.14 24.45 0.66
CA THR A 80 -13.32 24.59 1.52
C THR A 80 -14.39 23.53 1.27
N GLN A 81 -14.30 22.81 0.16
CA GLN A 81 -15.34 21.90 -0.30
C GLN A 81 -14.87 20.45 -0.28
N ARG A 82 -13.60 20.20 -0.61
CA ARG A 82 -13.05 18.85 -0.77
C ARG A 82 -11.95 18.56 0.24
N ARG A 83 -11.99 17.36 0.82
CA ARG A 83 -10.90 16.80 1.63
C ARG A 83 -10.60 15.35 1.25
N TYR A 84 -9.34 14.99 1.41
CA TYR A 84 -8.83 13.64 1.24
C TYR A 84 -8.62 13.02 2.61
N ARG A 85 -9.15 11.82 2.84
CA ARG A 85 -8.85 11.04 4.05
C ARG A 85 -7.87 9.93 3.71
N LEU A 86 -6.67 10.05 4.25
CA LEU A 86 -5.59 9.09 4.05
C LEU A 86 -5.52 8.13 5.24
N PRO A 87 -5.70 6.83 5.06
CA PRO A 87 -5.49 5.86 6.13
C PRO A 87 -4.00 5.74 6.49
N LEU A 88 -3.69 5.44 7.76
CA LEU A 88 -2.32 5.23 8.26
C LEU A 88 -1.67 3.97 7.70
N ALA A 89 -2.46 2.96 7.35
CA ALA A 89 -1.98 1.73 6.72
C ALA A 89 -2.60 1.60 5.32
N HIS A 90 -2.03 0.72 4.50
CA HIS A 90 -2.50 0.42 3.15
C HIS A 90 -4.04 0.43 3.07
N GLY A 91 -4.56 1.22 2.14
CA GLY A 91 -5.99 1.39 2.00
C GLY A 91 -6.35 2.35 0.89
N MET A 92 -7.64 2.42 0.61
CA MET A 92 -8.19 3.41 -0.30
C MET A 92 -8.25 4.77 0.41
N ILE A 93 -7.83 5.80 -0.31
CA ILE A 93 -7.99 7.20 0.09
C ILE A 93 -9.43 7.57 -0.20
N GLU A 94 -10.11 8.15 0.78
CA GLU A 94 -11.49 8.61 0.60
C GLU A 94 -11.48 10.07 0.14
N ILE A 95 -12.28 10.40 -0.86
CA ILE A 95 -12.49 11.78 -1.30
C ILE A 95 -13.87 12.20 -0.82
N TRP A 96 -13.89 13.25 -0.01
CA TRP A 96 -15.10 13.81 0.57
C TRP A 96 -15.34 15.21 0.02
N GLU A 97 -16.56 15.49 -0.44
CA GLU A 97 -17.02 16.82 -0.79
C GLU A 97 -18.22 17.22 0.07
N GLN A 98 -18.14 18.36 0.76
CA GLN A 98 -19.23 18.87 1.61
C GLN A 98 -19.75 17.81 2.60
N ASP A 99 -18.84 17.04 3.20
CA ASP A 99 -19.13 15.91 4.09
C ASP A 99 -19.86 14.71 3.47
N HIS A 100 -19.93 14.65 2.14
CA HIS A 100 -20.35 13.46 1.39
C HIS A 100 -19.13 12.75 0.81
N LEU A 101 -19.04 11.45 1.05
CA LEU A 101 -18.09 10.60 0.35
C LEU A 101 -18.49 10.55 -1.12
N ILE A 102 -17.59 10.91 -2.03
CA ILE A 102 -17.90 10.94 -3.47
C ILE A 102 -17.19 9.81 -4.23
N GLU A 103 -15.98 9.46 -3.81
CA GLU A 103 -15.19 8.42 -4.46
C GLU A 103 -14.07 7.90 -3.56
N TYR A 104 -13.54 6.74 -3.93
CA TYR A 104 -12.33 6.17 -3.36
C TYR A 104 -11.24 6.18 -4.42
N VAL A 105 -10.02 6.52 -4.03
CA VAL A 105 -8.85 6.44 -4.91
C VAL A 105 -7.75 5.60 -4.29
N CYS A 106 -7.01 4.88 -5.13
CA CYS A 106 -5.90 4.05 -4.71
C CYS A 106 -4.62 4.46 -5.43
N LEU A 107 -3.58 4.72 -4.66
CA LEU A 107 -2.23 4.95 -5.14
C LEU A 107 -1.27 4.24 -4.18
N ILE A 108 -0.59 3.21 -4.68
CA ILE A 108 0.28 2.35 -3.87
C ILE A 108 1.74 2.64 -4.26
N PRO A 109 2.65 2.79 -3.29
CA PRO A 109 4.08 2.86 -3.57
C PRO A 109 4.60 1.62 -4.31
N GLU A 110 5.62 1.81 -5.17
CA GLU A 110 6.25 0.69 -5.89
C GLU A 110 7.06 -0.25 -4.97
N ALA A 111 7.46 0.24 -3.81
CA ALA A 111 8.17 -0.51 -2.78
C ALA A 111 7.48 -0.34 -1.42
N PRO A 112 7.51 -1.37 -0.55
CA PRO A 112 6.88 -1.28 0.76
C PRO A 112 7.51 -0.15 1.59
N LEU A 113 6.65 0.71 2.13
CA LEU A 113 7.02 1.81 3.02
C LEU A 113 6.48 1.53 4.42
N ALA A 114 7.16 2.08 5.43
CA ALA A 114 6.58 2.16 6.77
C ALA A 114 5.29 2.99 6.74
N ALA A 115 4.32 2.65 7.59
CA ALA A 115 2.99 3.25 7.62
C ALA A 115 3.02 4.80 7.64
N PHE A 116 3.86 5.36 8.51
CA PHE A 116 4.03 6.81 8.62
C PHE A 116 4.77 7.46 7.43
N ASP A 117 5.62 6.71 6.72
CA ASP A 117 6.28 7.23 5.51
C ASP A 117 5.32 7.23 4.32
N GLU A 118 4.46 6.21 4.21
CA GLU A 118 3.43 6.13 3.16
C GLU A 118 2.45 7.30 3.26
N ILE A 119 1.90 7.57 4.45
CA ILE A 119 0.96 8.68 4.65
C ILE A 119 1.62 10.05 4.40
N LEU A 120 2.88 10.22 4.77
CA LEU A 120 3.65 11.44 4.49
C LEU A 120 3.90 11.62 2.99
N ALA A 121 4.29 10.56 2.28
CA ALA A 121 4.53 10.58 0.85
C ALA A 121 3.25 10.95 0.09
N LEU A 122 2.12 10.30 0.43
CA LEU A 122 0.81 10.61 -0.15
C LEU A 122 0.36 12.03 0.15
N ARG A 123 0.56 12.51 1.39
CA ARG A 123 0.31 13.92 1.75
C ARG A 123 1.10 14.87 0.86
N ILE A 124 2.40 14.63 0.70
CA ILE A 124 3.26 15.48 -0.13
C ILE A 124 2.78 15.47 -1.58
N LEU A 125 2.43 14.31 -2.13
CA LEU A 125 1.92 14.20 -3.50
C LEU A 125 0.65 15.05 -3.71
N ILE A 126 -0.34 14.92 -2.81
CA ILE A 126 -1.59 15.70 -2.88
C ILE A 126 -1.32 17.20 -2.76
N LEU A 127 -0.47 17.59 -1.81
CA LEU A 127 -0.20 19.02 -1.56
C LEU A 127 0.70 19.66 -2.62
N ALA A 128 1.57 18.89 -3.26
CA ALA A 128 2.50 19.40 -4.27
C ALA A 128 1.82 19.56 -5.64
N ASP A 129 1.04 18.56 -6.07
CA ASP A 129 0.30 18.58 -7.33
C ASP A 129 -0.88 17.61 -7.26
N GLU A 130 -2.00 18.12 -6.75
CA GLU A 130 -3.25 17.37 -6.64
C GLU A 130 -3.74 16.84 -8.00
N GLN A 131 -3.50 17.59 -9.07
CA GLN A 131 -3.99 17.23 -10.40
C GLN A 131 -3.21 16.03 -10.95
N ALA A 132 -1.88 16.04 -10.79
CA ALA A 132 -1.04 14.89 -11.14
C ALA A 132 -1.34 13.67 -10.25
N PHE A 133 -1.60 13.88 -8.96
CA PHE A 133 -2.05 12.82 -8.05
C PHE A 133 -3.33 12.15 -8.56
N LEU A 134 -4.38 12.94 -8.83
CA LEU A 134 -5.67 12.43 -9.32
C LEU A 134 -5.54 11.75 -10.68
N ALA A 135 -4.69 12.26 -11.57
CA ALA A 135 -4.47 11.65 -12.88
C ALA A 135 -3.79 10.28 -12.80
N ARG A 136 -3.02 10.02 -11.72
CA ARG A 136 -2.24 8.78 -11.55
C ARG A 136 -2.92 7.75 -10.64
N ALA A 137 -3.82 8.21 -9.77
CA ALA A 137 -4.55 7.32 -8.89
C ALA A 137 -5.56 6.45 -9.66
N THR A 138 -5.78 5.22 -9.17
CA THR A 138 -6.88 4.39 -9.65
C THR A 138 -8.17 4.81 -8.95
N HIS A 139 -9.22 5.09 -9.72
CA HIS A 139 -10.50 5.58 -9.21
C HIS A 139 -11.51 4.45 -9.02
N PHE A 140 -12.22 4.49 -7.90
CA PHE A 140 -13.30 3.58 -7.56
C PHE A 140 -14.52 4.40 -7.15
N PRO A 141 -15.68 4.23 -7.83
CA PRO A 141 -16.89 4.93 -7.42
C PRO A 141 -17.28 4.54 -6.00
N GLU A 142 -17.95 5.44 -5.29
CA GLU A 142 -18.59 5.11 -4.01
C GLU A 142 -19.46 3.85 -4.23
N ARG A 143 -19.16 2.75 -3.53
CA ARG A 143 -20.10 1.63 -3.51
C ARG A 143 -21.34 2.15 -2.80
N PRO A 144 -22.54 2.11 -3.41
CA PRO A 144 -23.76 2.48 -2.71
C PRO A 144 -23.83 1.62 -1.45
N THR A 145 -23.76 2.25 -0.29
CA THR A 145 -23.97 1.60 0.99
C THR A 145 -25.35 0.93 0.94
N THR A 146 -25.40 -0.38 0.77
CA THR A 146 -26.58 -1.15 1.16
C THR A 146 -26.86 -0.76 2.60
N GLN A 147 -28.01 -0.15 2.86
CA GLN A 147 -28.40 0.41 4.15
C GLN A 147 -28.16 -0.57 5.31
N VAL A 148 -27.00 -0.49 5.97
CA VAL A 148 -26.78 -1.06 7.30
C VAL A 148 -27.32 -0.04 8.30
N GLY A 149 -28.64 0.11 8.32
CA GLY A 149 -29.31 1.18 9.06
C GLY A 149 -30.83 1.03 9.11
N GLN A 150 -31.36 -0.20 9.03
CA GLN A 150 -32.78 -0.45 9.24
C GLN A 150 -33.03 -1.87 9.76
N ARG A 151 -32.50 -2.18 10.95
CA ARG A 151 -33.20 -3.08 11.87
C ARG A 151 -33.51 -2.31 13.14
N ALA A 152 -34.74 -1.85 13.16
CA ALA A 152 -35.44 -1.35 14.32
C ALA A 152 -35.22 -2.28 15.52
N SER A 153 -35.04 -1.64 16.67
CA SER A 153 -35.57 -2.07 17.96
C SER A 153 -36.65 -3.17 17.83
N GLY A 154 -36.25 -4.41 18.09
CA GLY A 154 -37.11 -5.59 18.02
C GLY A 154 -36.59 -6.66 18.95
N GLU A 155 -36.95 -6.51 20.23
CA GLU A 155 -37.22 -7.55 21.22
C GLU A 155 -36.58 -8.95 20.95
N VAL A 156 -35.43 -9.20 21.56
CA VAL A 156 -34.87 -10.56 21.66
C VAL A 156 -35.60 -11.30 22.78
N ARG A 157 -36.68 -12.00 22.42
CA ARG A 157 -37.27 -13.04 23.28
C ARG A 157 -36.41 -14.29 23.21
N TYR A 158 -35.81 -14.66 24.34
CA TYR A 158 -35.20 -15.97 24.52
C TYR A 158 -36.31 -17.01 24.65
N ALA A 159 -36.46 -17.88 23.64
CA ALA A 159 -37.23 -19.10 23.77
C ALA A 159 -36.36 -20.12 24.54
N THR A 160 -36.72 -20.37 25.78
CA THR A 160 -36.25 -21.49 26.59
C THR A 160 -36.91 -22.78 26.10
N GLU A 161 -36.14 -23.68 25.51
CA GLU A 161 -36.58 -25.03 25.18
C GLU A 161 -36.47 -25.90 26.44
N HIS A 162 -37.62 -26.14 27.07
CA HIS A 162 -37.79 -27.12 28.15
C HIS A 162 -37.80 -28.53 27.55
N ARG A 163 -36.96 -29.39 28.10
CA ARG A 163 -37.11 -30.84 28.06
C ARG A 163 -37.87 -31.30 29.30
#